data_AF-A0A377TCZ9-F1
#
_entry.id   AF-A0A377TCZ9-F1
#
_cell.length_a   1.000
_cell.length_b   1.000
_cell.length_c   1.000
_cell.angle_alpha   90.00
_cell.angle_beta   90.00
_cell.angle_gamma   90.00
#
_symmetry.space_group_name_H-M   'P 1'
#
loop_
_entity.id
_entity.type
_entity.pdbx_description
1 polymer ?
#
loop_
_entity_poly.entity_id
_entity_poly.type
_entity_poly.pdbx_seq_one_letter_code
_entity_poly.pdbx_strand_id
1 'polypeptide(L)' 'MATGLKSAMPDVVDKRGVNGLLDIDAIAETYWHLHQQHPSAWTQEIDLRPFKESF' A
#
# COMPACT_ATOMS: atom_id res chain seq x y z
N MET A 1 -6.31 -19.06 6.48
CA MET A 1 -6.92 -18.09 7.42
C MET A 1 -6.48 -16.71 6.96
N ALA A 2 -7.38 -15.82 6.58
CA ALA A 2 -6.99 -14.46 6.20
C ALA A 2 -6.57 -13.73 7.48
N THR A 3 -5.29 -13.37 7.58
CA THR A 3 -4.77 -12.61 8.73
C THR A 3 -4.49 -11.18 8.28
N GLY A 4 -4.89 -10.17 9.06
CA GLY A 4 -4.64 -8.75 8.77
C GLY A 4 -5.89 -7.91 8.53
N LEU A 5 -5.70 -6.67 8.06
CA LEU A 5 -6.75 -5.64 7.93
C LEU A 5 -7.96 -6.12 7.12
N LYS A 6 -7.72 -6.95 6.10
CA LYS A 6 -8.76 -7.56 5.25
C LYS A 6 -9.71 -8.48 6.04
N SER A 7 -9.23 -9.10 7.12
CA SER A 7 -10.07 -9.91 8.02
C SER A 7 -10.71 -9.10 9.15
N ALA A 8 -10.08 -7.99 9.56
CA ALA A 8 -10.58 -7.16 10.66
C ALA A 8 -11.72 -6.24 10.24
N MET A 9 -11.82 -5.90 8.95
CA MET A 9 -12.78 -4.93 8.42
C MET A 9 -13.41 -5.39 7.09
N PRO A 10 -14.10 -6.55 7.05
CA PRO A 10 -14.63 -7.14 5.81
C PRO A 10 -15.56 -6.18 5.05
N ASP A 11 -16.44 -5.46 5.75
CA ASP A 11 -17.35 -4.48 5.13
C ASP A 11 -16.61 -3.36 4.39
N VAL A 12 -15.43 -2.97 4.87
CA VAL A 12 -14.62 -1.92 4.22
C VAL A 12 -13.97 -2.47 2.96
N VAL A 13 -13.46 -3.70 3.02
CA VAL A 13 -12.88 -4.39 1.85
C VAL A 13 -13.93 -4.50 0.75
N ASP A 14 -15.14 -4.95 1.08
CA ASP A 14 -16.22 -5.12 0.11
C ASP A 14 -16.64 -3.79 -0.51
N LYS A 15 -16.83 -2.74 0.31
CA LYS A 15 -17.20 -1.39 -0.19
C LYS A 15 -16.15 -0.78 -1.10
N ARG A 16 -14.87 -1.00 -0.81
CA ARG A 16 -13.74 -0.46 -1.60
C ARG A 16 -13.48 -1.30 -2.85
N GLY A 17 -13.80 -2.60 -2.80
CA GLY A 17 -13.62 -3.55 -3.89
C GLY A 17 -12.16 -3.75 -4.29
N VAL A 18 -11.96 -4.42 -5.42
CA VAL A 18 -10.61 -4.70 -5.97
C VAL A 18 -9.82 -3.40 -6.12
N ASN A 19 -8.57 -3.39 -5.63
CA ASN A 19 -7.63 -2.26 -5.63
C ASN A 19 -8.14 -0.99 -4.92
N GLY A 20 -9.16 -1.10 -4.07
CA GLY A 20 -9.69 0.04 -3.31
C GLY A 20 -9.00 0.29 -1.96
N LEU A 21 -8.09 -0.59 -1.55
CA LEU A 21 -7.23 -0.44 -0.38
C LEU A 21 -5.77 -0.63 -0.82
N LEU A 22 -4.84 -0.10 -0.03
CA LEU A 22 -3.42 -0.43 -0.20
C LEU A 22 -3.19 -1.92 0.07
N ASP A 23 -2.30 -2.51 -0.73
CA ASP A 23 -1.84 -3.87 -0.51
C ASP A 23 -0.55 -3.87 0.31
N ILE A 24 -0.48 -4.74 1.33
CA ILE A 24 0.63 -4.78 2.28
C ILE A 24 1.92 -5.22 1.58
N ASP A 25 1.84 -6.16 0.64
CA ASP A 25 3.02 -6.64 -0.08
C ASP A 25 3.56 -5.53 -1.00
N ALA A 26 2.66 -4.76 -1.62
CA ALA A 26 3.05 -3.60 -2.43
C ALA A 26 3.68 -2.46 -1.59
N ILE A 27 3.18 -2.24 -0.36
CA ILE A 27 3.79 -1.30 0.59
C ILE A 27 5.21 -1.76 0.94
N ALA A 28 5.38 -3.04 1.29
CA ALA A 28 6.68 -3.60 1.67
C ALA A 28 7.70 -3.54 0.52
N GLU A 29 7.28 -3.86 -0.70
CA GLU A 29 8.14 -3.76 -1.88
C GLU A 29 8.57 -2.30 -2.14
N THR A 30 7.65 -1.35 -2.01
CA THR A 30 7.98 0.07 -2.19
C THR A 30 9.00 0.55 -1.14
N TYR A 31 8.85 0.12 0.12
CA TYR A 31 9.84 0.38 1.16
C TYR A 31 11.20 -0.24 0.83
N TRP A 32 11.23 -1.47 0.33
CA TRP A 32 12.46 -2.16 -0.04
C TRP A 32 13.21 -1.44 -1.18
N HIS A 33 12.49 -0.91 -2.16
CA HIS A 33 13.08 -0.06 -3.19
C HIS A 33 13.62 1.25 -2.62
N LEU A 34 12.89 1.92 -1.72
CA LEU A 34 13.34 3.14 -1.06
C LEU A 34 14.62 2.90 -0.25
N HIS A 35 14.69 1.81 0.52
CA HIS A 35 15.84 1.46 1.34
C HIS A 35 17.11 1.20 0.51
N GLN A 36 16.96 0.67 -0.70
CA GLN A 36 18.07 0.34 -1.59
C GLN A 36 18.47 1.47 -2.55
N GLN A 37 17.89 2.66 -2.40
CA GLN A 37 18.26 3.79 -3.26
C GLN A 37 19.75 4.14 -3.13
N HIS A 38 20.33 4.56 -4.25
CA HIS A 38 21.73 4.99 -4.25
C HIS A 38 21.88 6.23 -3.34
N PRO A 39 22.93 6.32 -2.50
CA PRO A 39 23.08 7.42 -1.54
C PRO A 39 23.14 8.83 -2.17
N SER A 40 23.51 8.93 -3.46
CA SER A 40 23.55 10.21 -4.18
C SER A 40 22.19 10.62 -4.78
N ALA A 41 21.17 9.78 -4.69
CA ALA A 41 19.87 9.98 -5.33
C ALA A 41 18.77 9.33 -4.47
N TRP A 42 18.41 10.02 -3.38
CA TRP A 42 17.41 9.55 -2.43
C TRP A 42 16.11 10.35 -2.52
N THR A 43 14.99 9.66 -2.34
CA THR A 43 13.64 10.23 -2.32
C THR A 43 13.25 10.63 -0.90
N GLN A 44 12.84 11.89 -0.72
CA GLN A 44 12.44 12.43 0.59
C GLN A 44 11.09 11.89 1.07
N GLU A 45 10.11 11.74 0.18
CA GLU A 45 8.76 11.28 0.49
C GLU A 45 8.18 10.47 -0.67
N ILE A 46 7.44 9.41 -0.33
CA ILE A 46 6.65 8.62 -1.28
C ILE A 46 5.25 8.48 -0.71
N ASP A 47 4.27 9.03 -1.42
CA ASP A 47 2.86 8.87 -1.12
C ASP A 47 2.33 7.54 -1.67
N LEU A 48 2.00 6.61 -0.77
CA LEU A 48 1.31 5.38 -1.13
C LEU A 48 -0.20 5.60 -1.05
N ARG A 49 -0.86 5.48 -2.20
CA ARG A 49 -2.30 5.74 -2.34
C ARG A 49 -3.00 4.56 -3.02
N PRO A 50 -4.22 4.17 -2.58
CA PRO A 50 -5.01 3.18 -3.31
C PRO A 50 -5.36 3.67 -4.72
N PHE A 51 -5.46 2.75 -5.68
CA PHE A 51 -5.78 3.09 -7.07
C PHE A 51 -7.14 3.79 -7.24
N LYS A 52 -8.13 3.46 -6.39
CA LYS A 52 -9.50 4.00 -6.46
C LYS A 52 -9.75 5.21 -5.56
N GLU A 53 -8.73 5.99 -5.25
CA GLU A 53 -8.93 7.23 -4.51
C GLU A 53 -9.61 8.31 -5.39
N SER A 54 -10.58 9.03 -4.82
CA SER A 54 -11.24 10.15 -5.49
C SER A 54 -10.41 11.43 -5.38
N PHE A 55 -10.43 12.27 -6.42
CA PHE A 55 -9.75 13.57 -6.48
C PHE A 55 -10.73 14.73 -6.60
#